data_AF-A0AA90TNS2-F1
#
_entry.id   AF-A0AA90TNS2-F1
#
_cell.length_a   1.000
_cell.length_b   1.000
_cell.length_c   1.000
_cell.angle_alpha   90.00
_cell.angle_beta   90.00
_cell.angle_gamma   90.00
#
_symmetry.space_group_name_H-M   'P 1'
#
loop_
_entity.id
_entity.type
_entity.pdbx_description
1 polymer ?
#
loop_
_entity_poly.entity_id
_entity_poly.type
_entity_poly.pdbx_seq_one_letter_code
_entity_poly.pdbx_strand_id
1 'polypeptide(L)'
;MGVSMILSNEQLLQAYQSSILSIYDEIIVTNLKGMILFRSGELKNFWSTNSISLKGRMFTELEEISFFGDPILQLLNREVHSLQLKAWNGSHMLITVYTSNSDSEELIIWGLKGISDQLDDSTEISDGEVTKHTPSIVVHSPKMRDVLNTIEMVSKVPTTVLLLGESGVGKEMIAKTIHQLGNRSSKPFIAVNCGAIPENLLESELFGYVGGAFSGANKNGAPGKFELANEGIIFLDEIAEMPMNLQVKLLRILQEKEVTPLGSSKSIHIDVQIIAATNQSLEKMVREGRFREDLYYRLNVVPIEIPSLRERIEEIPYLIYHFAAKYNTLYNRNINILPDAIDLLCIYDWPGNVRQLENTIERIVVTSRELNVNASLVYHCIPWKKDTIKEPPIINHIMPLEEAVDMIEEQLIKMAMDKYKSVKLAAKVLDISQPTMSRKYKKIREKIQEETLSPSNKRKILEQHLNKQLRSMAIVTSAAIHPEDISELVNHNASSSNPTFQKVQKKLTQIREQEGIIEWVYIFKAVDHNKLLTIVADEDFVIPPGVLYDGPPEMMEVAFEAMNGIAGVTPLYEDIYGEWKTSFSPIIDHDGKVLAIIGFDHSKSYIENELKKIENMLKTN
;
A
#
# COMPACT_ATOMS: atom_id res chain seq x y z
N MET A 1 32.79 -40.50 -27.21
CA MET A 1 34.10 -39.94 -26.82
C MET A 1 33.85 -38.91 -25.74
N GLY A 2 34.11 -39.26 -24.49
CA GLY A 2 34.00 -38.35 -23.36
C GLY A 2 35.24 -37.46 -23.31
N VAL A 3 35.03 -36.15 -23.24
CA VAL A 3 36.10 -35.18 -22.94
C VAL A 3 35.86 -34.72 -21.52
N SER A 4 36.62 -35.27 -20.57
CA SER A 4 36.74 -34.71 -19.22
C SER A 4 37.63 -33.47 -19.33
N MET A 5 37.05 -32.27 -19.32
CA MET A 5 37.83 -31.06 -19.05
C MET A 5 38.19 -31.06 -17.57
N ILE A 6 39.42 -31.46 -17.25
CA ILE A 6 40.01 -31.23 -15.94
C ILE A 6 40.45 -29.75 -15.93
N LEU A 7 39.68 -28.91 -15.26
CA LEU A 7 40.02 -27.49 -15.03
C LEU A 7 41.36 -27.42 -14.27
N SER A 8 42.22 -26.47 -14.64
CA SER A 8 43.47 -26.23 -13.89
C SER A 8 43.17 -25.69 -12.48
N ASN A 9 44.06 -25.90 -11.51
CA ASN A 9 43.86 -25.40 -10.13
C ASN A 9 43.66 -23.87 -10.09
N GLU A 10 44.27 -23.10 -10.99
CA GLU A 10 44.04 -21.65 -11.11
C GLU A 10 42.64 -21.32 -11.67
N GLN A 11 42.17 -22.08 -12.66
CA GLN A 11 40.81 -21.91 -13.22
C GLN A 11 39.74 -22.29 -12.21
N LEU A 12 39.97 -23.36 -11.42
CA LEU A 12 39.12 -23.72 -10.29
C LEU A 12 39.14 -22.64 -9.21
N LEU A 13 40.31 -22.10 -8.85
CA LEU A 13 40.43 -21.03 -7.86
C LEU A 13 39.70 -19.75 -8.31
N GLN A 14 39.84 -19.35 -9.57
CA GLN A 14 39.12 -18.20 -10.14
C GLN A 14 37.60 -18.45 -10.20
N ALA A 15 37.18 -19.67 -10.55
CA ALA A 15 35.77 -20.04 -10.54
C ALA A 15 35.19 -20.03 -9.12
N TYR A 16 35.92 -20.53 -8.12
CA TYR A 16 35.51 -20.47 -6.71
C TYR A 16 35.50 -19.04 -6.19
N GLN A 17 36.51 -18.23 -6.49
CA GLN A 17 36.53 -16.81 -6.13
C GLN A 17 35.33 -16.07 -6.72
N SER A 18 35.04 -16.26 -8.01
CA SER A 18 33.89 -15.65 -8.67
C SER A 18 32.56 -16.15 -8.09
N SER A 19 32.47 -17.44 -7.76
CA SER A 19 31.26 -18.03 -7.16
C SER A 19 31.03 -17.52 -5.75
N ILE A 20 32.06 -17.38 -4.93
CA ILE A 20 31.94 -16.86 -3.56
C ILE A 20 31.70 -15.34 -3.58
N LEU A 21 32.30 -14.60 -4.51
CA LEU A 21 32.02 -13.17 -4.71
C LEU A 21 30.63 -12.88 -5.32
N SER A 22 29.96 -13.89 -5.89
CA SER A 22 28.53 -13.78 -6.23
C SER A 22 27.63 -13.80 -4.98
N ILE A 23 28.15 -14.31 -3.86
CA ILE A 23 27.44 -14.46 -2.59
C ILE A 23 27.82 -13.32 -1.65
N TYR A 24 29.11 -12.99 -1.53
CA TYR A 24 29.66 -11.96 -0.64
C TYR A 24 30.31 -10.83 -1.43
N ASP A 25 30.12 -9.58 -1.00
CA ASP A 25 30.70 -8.42 -1.68
C ASP A 25 32.21 -8.30 -1.45
N GLU A 26 32.69 -8.83 -0.31
CA GLU A 26 34.10 -8.88 0.03
C GLU A 26 34.45 -10.14 0.82
N ILE A 27 35.63 -10.70 0.55
CA ILE A 27 36.17 -11.88 1.23
C ILE A 27 37.53 -11.52 1.82
N ILE A 28 37.72 -11.81 3.10
CA ILE A 28 38.98 -11.64 3.83
C ILE A 28 39.43 -12.99 4.37
N VAL A 29 40.73 -13.29 4.29
CA VAL A 29 41.31 -14.52 4.89
C VAL A 29 42.34 -14.11 5.92
N THR A 30 42.23 -14.66 7.12
CA THR A 30 43.15 -14.42 8.23
C THR A 30 43.78 -15.71 8.75
N ASN A 31 44.93 -15.59 9.43
CA ASN A 31 45.40 -16.66 10.31
C ASN A 31 44.60 -16.68 11.64
N LEU A 32 44.85 -17.68 12.50
CA LEU A 32 44.21 -17.80 13.82
C LEU A 32 44.43 -16.60 14.76
N LYS A 33 45.47 -15.82 14.53
CA LYS A 33 45.75 -14.60 15.30
C LYS A 33 45.01 -13.37 14.75
N GLY A 34 44.18 -13.54 13.72
CA GLY A 34 43.41 -12.48 13.08
C GLY A 34 44.21 -11.63 12.09
N MET A 35 45.44 -11.99 11.70
CA MET A 35 46.21 -11.23 10.71
C MET A 35 45.70 -11.47 9.29
N ILE A 36 45.39 -10.42 8.53
CA ILE A 36 44.87 -10.51 7.17
C ILE A 36 45.96 -10.93 6.18
N LEU A 37 45.79 -12.10 5.59
CA LEU A 37 46.70 -12.68 4.59
C LEU A 37 46.24 -12.42 3.16
N PHE A 38 44.94 -12.38 2.94
CA PHE A 38 44.34 -12.25 1.62
C PHE A 38 43.01 -11.50 1.67
N ARG A 39 42.71 -10.76 0.58
CA ARG A 39 41.48 -10.00 0.38
C ARG A 39 41.06 -10.08 -1.08
N SER A 40 39.77 -10.25 -1.35
CA SER A 40 39.19 -10.20 -2.70
C SER A 40 37.78 -9.62 -2.64
N GLY A 41 37.35 -8.87 -3.66
CA GLY A 41 36.13 -8.06 -3.60
C GLY A 41 36.35 -6.70 -2.92
N GLU A 42 35.30 -5.89 -2.86
CA GLU A 42 35.35 -4.54 -2.28
C GLU A 42 33.99 -4.10 -1.73
N LEU A 43 33.92 -3.82 -0.43
CA LEU A 43 32.83 -3.08 0.18
C LEU A 43 33.05 -1.58 0.00
N LYS A 44 32.31 -1.00 -0.94
CA LYS A 44 32.36 0.43 -1.24
C LYS A 44 32.04 1.27 0.01
N ASN A 45 32.88 2.26 0.29
CA ASN A 45 32.72 3.24 1.39
C ASN A 45 32.62 2.63 2.81
N PHE A 46 33.00 1.37 3.00
CA PHE A 46 32.86 0.68 4.30
C PHE A 46 34.09 0.84 5.20
N TRP A 47 35.28 0.62 4.64
CA TRP A 47 36.53 0.81 5.36
C TRP A 47 36.89 2.30 5.35
N SER A 48 36.67 3.00 6.46
CA SER A 48 36.85 4.46 6.60
C SER A 48 38.33 4.92 6.63
N THR A 49 39.17 4.40 5.74
CA THR A 49 40.56 4.86 5.61
C THR A 49 40.97 4.92 4.16
N ASN A 50 41.31 6.13 3.70
CA ASN A 50 42.04 6.39 2.47
C ASN A 50 43.20 5.38 2.32
N SER A 51 43.12 4.52 1.30
CA SER A 51 44.29 3.97 0.59
C SER A 51 45.44 3.42 1.44
N ILE A 52 45.19 2.55 2.42
CA ILE A 52 46.23 1.72 3.03
C ILE A 52 45.84 0.24 2.89
N SER A 53 46.77 -0.57 2.37
CA SER A 53 46.62 -2.01 2.20
C SER A 53 46.20 -2.68 3.52
N LEU A 54 45.03 -3.32 3.53
CA LEU A 54 44.51 -4.09 4.67
C LEU A 54 45.31 -5.39 4.91
N LYS A 55 46.07 -5.87 3.91
CA LYS A 55 46.94 -7.04 4.04
C LYS A 55 48.05 -6.77 5.05
N GLY A 56 48.20 -7.66 6.04
CA GLY A 56 49.18 -7.56 7.13
C GLY A 56 48.67 -6.87 8.40
N ARG A 57 47.44 -6.34 8.41
CA ARG A 57 46.82 -5.78 9.62
C ARG A 57 46.04 -6.83 10.42
N MET A 58 45.76 -6.53 11.68
CA MET A 58 44.97 -7.39 12.54
C MET A 58 43.48 -7.07 12.37
N PHE A 59 42.67 -8.10 12.11
CA PHE A 59 41.24 -7.97 11.84
C PHE A 59 40.48 -7.40 13.04
N THR A 60 40.92 -7.67 14.27
CA THR A 60 40.34 -7.11 15.51
C THR A 60 40.42 -5.58 15.56
N GLU A 61 41.49 -4.98 15.03
CA GLU A 61 41.63 -3.51 14.99
C GLU A 61 40.62 -2.88 14.04
N LEU A 62 40.31 -3.56 12.94
CA LEU A 62 39.29 -3.11 11.99
C LEU A 62 37.89 -3.32 12.55
N GLU A 63 37.71 -4.39 13.31
CA GLU A 63 36.44 -4.77 13.90
C GLU A 63 35.95 -3.76 14.95
N GLU A 64 36.82 -3.35 15.88
CA GLU A 64 36.52 -2.35 16.92
C GLU A 64 36.10 -0.99 16.37
N ILE A 65 36.58 -0.65 15.18
CA ILE A 65 36.29 0.62 14.50
C ILE A 65 35.05 0.50 13.62
N SER A 66 34.77 -0.70 13.10
CA SER A 66 33.79 -0.90 12.02
C SER A 66 32.45 -1.47 12.48
N PHE A 67 32.38 -2.14 13.63
CA PHE A 67 31.16 -2.80 14.13
C PHE A 67 30.88 -2.44 15.58
N PHE A 68 29.59 -2.38 15.95
CA PHE A 68 29.17 -2.18 17.33
C PHE A 68 28.79 -3.53 17.96
N GLY A 69 29.43 -3.94 19.07
CA GLY A 69 29.08 -5.17 19.80
C GLY A 69 30.27 -5.88 20.44
N ASP A 70 30.03 -7.09 20.98
CA ASP A 70 31.09 -7.96 21.49
C ASP A 70 32.02 -8.42 20.35
N PRO A 71 33.33 -8.66 20.61
CA PRO A 71 34.26 -9.07 19.56
C PRO A 71 33.85 -10.40 18.91
N ILE A 72 33.56 -10.37 17.61
CA ILE A 72 33.29 -11.49 16.70
C ILE A 72 34.33 -12.58 16.85
N LEU A 73 35.59 -12.24 17.08
CA LEU A 73 36.66 -13.22 17.29
C LEU A 73 36.46 -14.08 18.55
N GLN A 74 35.77 -13.57 19.58
CA GLN A 74 35.42 -14.33 20.78
C GLN A 74 34.20 -15.24 20.58
N LEU A 75 33.46 -15.08 19.47
CA LEU A 75 32.29 -15.89 19.12
C LEU A 75 32.67 -17.16 18.31
N LEU A 76 33.95 -17.37 18.00
CA LEU A 76 34.46 -18.42 17.09
C LEU A 76 34.61 -19.84 17.68
N ASN A 77 33.79 -20.23 18.65
CA ASN A 77 34.03 -21.47 19.40
C ASN A 77 33.38 -22.77 18.87
N ARG A 78 32.86 -22.83 17.62
CA ARG A 78 32.64 -24.06 16.80
C ARG A 78 31.99 -23.70 15.44
N GLU A 79 31.92 -24.69 14.55
CA GLU A 79 31.60 -24.67 13.10
C GLU A 79 30.70 -23.55 12.55
N VAL A 80 31.14 -22.98 11.40
CA VAL A 80 30.51 -21.98 10.50
C VAL A 80 29.36 -21.16 11.09
N HIS A 81 29.65 -19.89 11.41
CA HIS A 81 28.66 -18.94 11.91
C HIS A 81 28.48 -17.75 10.94
N SER A 82 27.22 -17.46 10.61
CA SER A 82 26.81 -16.20 9.95
C SER A 82 26.17 -15.27 10.99
N LEU A 83 26.69 -14.06 11.12
CA LEU A 83 26.22 -13.03 12.04
C LEU A 83 25.83 -11.79 11.25
N GLN A 84 24.65 -11.24 11.55
CA GLN A 84 24.25 -9.95 11.02
C GLN A 84 24.59 -8.88 12.06
N LEU A 85 25.45 -7.94 11.68
CA LEU A 85 25.92 -6.87 12.55
C LEU A 85 25.58 -5.52 11.93
N LYS A 86 25.30 -4.55 12.80
CA LYS A 86 25.15 -3.16 12.39
C LYS A 86 26.53 -2.50 12.41
N ALA A 87 26.98 -2.05 11.25
CA ALA A 87 28.25 -1.36 11.12
C ALA A 87 28.19 0.09 11.62
N TRP A 88 29.37 0.69 11.77
CA TRP A 88 29.56 2.08 12.21
C TRP A 88 28.77 3.11 11.39
N ASN A 89 28.60 2.86 10.09
CA ASN A 89 27.87 3.71 9.16
C ASN A 89 26.35 3.39 9.09
N GLY A 90 25.85 2.54 9.99
CA GLY A 90 24.44 2.16 10.06
C GLY A 90 24.01 1.05 9.09
N SER A 91 24.86 0.63 8.15
CA SER A 91 24.58 -0.48 7.23
C SER A 91 24.53 -1.81 7.98
N HIS A 92 23.64 -2.70 7.54
CA HIS A 92 23.60 -4.05 8.05
C HIS A 92 24.54 -4.93 7.24
N MET A 93 25.47 -5.57 7.93
CA MET A 93 26.51 -6.41 7.35
C MET A 93 26.25 -7.85 7.74
N LEU A 94 26.17 -8.73 6.76
CA LEU A 94 26.22 -10.17 7.00
C LEU A 94 27.68 -10.60 6.94
N ILE A 95 28.19 -11.11 8.06
CA ILE A 95 29.54 -11.67 8.16
C ILE A 95 29.40 -13.16 8.37
N THR A 96 29.95 -13.94 7.44
CA THR A 96 29.99 -15.40 7.55
C THR A 96 31.41 -15.87 7.70
N VAL A 97 31.66 -16.66 8.74
CA VAL A 97 33.00 -17.16 9.05
C VAL A 97 33.08 -18.64 8.73
N TYR A 98 34.09 -19.02 7.94
CA TYR A 98 34.42 -20.39 7.64
C TYR A 98 35.80 -20.71 8.19
N THR A 99 35.90 -21.79 8.97
CA THR A 99 37.18 -22.32 9.46
C THR A 99 37.62 -23.46 8.56
N SER A 100 38.80 -23.34 7.96
CA SER A 100 39.39 -24.40 7.14
C SER A 100 40.49 -25.10 7.91
N ASN A 101 40.25 -26.35 8.30
CA ASN A 101 41.26 -27.21 8.92
C ASN A 101 41.98 -27.98 7.81
N SER A 102 43.19 -27.55 7.49
CA SER A 102 44.11 -28.27 6.61
C SER A 102 45.40 -28.58 7.35
N ASP A 103 46.05 -29.71 7.05
CA ASP A 103 47.16 -30.30 7.83
C ASP A 103 48.41 -29.42 8.01
N SER A 104 48.49 -28.24 7.38
CA SER A 104 49.66 -27.35 7.46
C SER A 104 49.41 -25.99 8.11
N GLU A 105 48.24 -25.36 7.97
CA GLU A 105 47.87 -24.11 8.65
C GLU A 105 46.34 -23.97 8.77
N GLU A 106 45.85 -23.56 9.95
CA GLU A 106 44.44 -23.22 10.16
C GLU A 106 44.18 -21.78 9.72
N LEU A 107 43.25 -21.63 8.77
CA LEU A 107 42.86 -20.35 8.20
C LEU A 107 41.39 -20.06 8.47
N ILE A 108 41.09 -18.78 8.67
CA ILE A 108 39.73 -18.27 8.87
C ILE A 108 39.36 -17.44 7.65
N ILE A 109 38.25 -17.79 7.01
CA ILE A 109 37.71 -17.09 5.84
C ILE A 109 36.47 -16.32 6.28
N TRP A 110 36.46 -15.02 6.00
CA TRP A 110 35.42 -14.08 6.35
C TRP A 110 34.73 -13.62 5.06
N GLY A 111 33.49 -14.03 4.87
CA GLY A 111 32.63 -13.51 3.80
C GLY A 111 31.81 -12.35 4.35
N LEU A 112 32.04 -11.14 3.83
CA LEU A 112 31.30 -9.93 4.19
C LEU A 112 30.35 -9.56 3.06
N LYS A 113 29.08 -9.35 3.40
CA LYS A 113 28.07 -8.84 2.48
C LYS A 113 27.39 -7.61 3.06
N GLY A 114 27.44 -6.51 2.31
CA GLY A 114 26.62 -5.34 2.55
C GLY A 114 25.19 -5.65 2.21
N ILE A 115 24.31 -5.59 3.20
CA ILE A 115 22.88 -5.62 2.95
C ILE A 115 22.49 -4.16 2.72
N SER A 116 22.59 -3.72 1.46
CA SER A 116 22.02 -2.43 1.06
C SER A 116 20.50 -2.54 1.09
N ASP A 117 19.86 -1.66 1.86
CA ASP A 117 18.47 -1.30 1.61
C ASP A 117 18.45 -0.66 0.21
N GLN A 118 18.08 -1.41 -0.82
CA GLN A 118 17.84 -0.87 -2.15
C GLN A 118 16.60 0.04 -2.12
N LEU A 119 16.84 1.30 -1.78
CA LEU A 119 16.15 2.44 -2.37
C LEU A 119 17.02 2.86 -3.55
N ASP A 120 16.50 2.70 -4.76
CA ASP A 120 17.11 3.30 -5.95
C ASP A 120 17.08 4.83 -5.81
N ASP A 121 18.23 5.41 -6.10
CA ASP A 121 18.51 6.83 -6.26
C ASP A 121 17.51 7.50 -7.23
N SER A 122 16.66 8.39 -6.70
CA SER A 122 16.32 9.62 -7.41
C SER A 122 15.70 10.64 -6.46
N THR A 123 16.52 11.30 -5.66
CA THR A 123 16.46 12.77 -5.48
C THR A 123 17.65 13.20 -4.64
N GLU A 124 18.53 13.97 -5.26
CA GLU A 124 19.48 14.84 -4.58
C GLU A 124 18.72 15.71 -3.56
N ILE A 125 18.90 15.42 -2.27
CA ILE A 125 18.71 16.40 -1.21
C ILE A 125 19.97 16.35 -0.36
N SER A 126 20.87 17.27 -0.70
CA SER A 126 21.88 17.92 0.14
C SER A 126 22.21 17.27 1.48
N ASP A 127 23.47 16.87 1.60
CA ASP A 127 24.23 16.81 2.85
C ASP A 127 23.82 17.94 3.81
N GLY A 128 23.22 17.56 4.93
CA GLY A 128 22.78 18.48 5.96
C GLY A 128 22.35 17.72 7.21
N GLU A 129 23.33 17.45 8.09
CA GLU A 129 23.17 17.09 9.49
C GLU A 129 22.30 15.87 9.83
N VAL A 130 22.96 14.85 10.40
CA VAL A 130 22.33 13.84 11.26
C VAL A 130 21.48 14.56 12.31
N THR A 131 20.16 14.65 12.07
CA THR A 131 19.22 15.12 13.08
C THR A 131 19.16 14.10 14.20
N LYS A 132 19.99 14.34 15.23
CA LYS A 132 19.70 13.92 16.60
C LYS A 132 18.22 14.19 16.88
N HIS A 133 17.53 13.16 17.39
CA HIS A 133 16.13 13.14 17.85
C HIS A 133 15.06 12.70 16.84
N THR A 134 15.13 11.46 16.35
CA THR A 134 13.89 10.70 16.11
C THR A 134 13.50 9.96 17.40
N PRO A 135 12.36 10.31 18.02
CA PRO A 135 11.92 9.71 19.26
C PRO A 135 11.25 8.34 19.02
N SER A 136 11.69 7.33 19.78
CA SER A 136 11.04 6.07 20.22
C SER A 136 10.11 5.26 19.29
N ILE A 137 9.94 5.62 18.02
CA ILE A 137 9.05 4.93 17.10
C ILE A 137 9.83 3.94 16.23
N VAL A 138 9.36 2.69 16.20
CA VAL A 138 9.92 1.64 15.36
C VAL A 138 9.22 1.72 14.00
N VAL A 139 9.97 2.02 12.94
CA VAL A 139 9.46 2.15 11.56
C VAL A 139 10.34 1.35 10.62
N HIS A 140 9.78 0.30 10.03
CA HIS A 140 10.48 -0.56 9.07
C HIS A 140 9.62 -0.94 7.86
N SER A 141 8.29 -0.75 7.92
CA SER A 141 7.41 -1.02 6.80
C SER A 141 7.34 0.18 5.83
N PRO A 142 7.21 -0.05 4.51
CA PRO A 142 7.04 1.04 3.54
C PRO A 142 5.84 1.93 3.88
N LYS A 143 4.71 1.33 4.26
CA LYS A 143 3.50 2.07 4.64
C LYS A 143 3.72 3.03 5.81
N MET A 144 4.49 2.63 6.82
CA MET A 144 4.80 3.53 7.94
C MET A 144 5.85 4.58 7.59
N ARG A 145 6.71 4.36 6.59
CA ARG A 145 7.61 5.40 6.08
C ARG A 145 6.81 6.54 5.44
N ASP A 146 5.77 6.23 4.68
CA ASP A 146 4.88 7.24 4.10
C ASP A 146 4.18 8.08 5.19
N VAL A 147 3.74 7.42 6.26
CA VAL A 147 3.19 8.08 7.46
C VAL A 147 4.24 8.98 8.11
N LEU A 148 5.48 8.51 8.27
CA LEU A 148 6.57 9.29 8.85
C LEU A 148 6.92 10.53 8.01
N ASN A 149 7.00 10.39 6.69
CA ASN A 149 7.22 11.51 5.77
C ASN A 149 6.13 12.58 5.94
N THR A 150 4.88 12.14 6.07
CA THR A 150 3.75 13.05 6.31
C THR A 150 3.89 13.75 7.66
N ILE A 151 4.27 13.01 8.72
CA ILE A 151 4.51 13.54 10.07
C ILE A 151 5.59 14.63 10.07
N GLU A 152 6.70 14.42 9.36
CA GLU A 152 7.78 15.40 9.25
C GLU A 152 7.38 16.68 8.53
N MET A 153 6.47 16.60 7.55
CA MET A 153 5.93 17.78 6.89
C MET A 153 4.96 18.54 7.79
N VAL A 154 4.02 17.86 8.45
CA VAL A 154 2.99 18.52 9.27
C VAL A 154 3.54 19.07 10.58
N SER A 155 4.62 18.52 11.12
CA SER A 155 5.23 19.00 12.38
C SER A 155 5.74 20.45 12.27
N LYS A 156 6.11 20.89 11.07
CA LYS A 156 6.67 22.23 10.81
C LYS A 156 5.60 23.31 10.65
N VAL A 157 4.32 22.94 10.55
CA VAL A 157 3.21 23.87 10.27
C VAL A 157 2.15 23.76 11.38
N PRO A 158 1.62 24.88 11.91
CA PRO A 158 0.58 24.87 12.93
C PRO A 158 -0.80 24.58 12.31
N THR A 159 -0.94 23.42 11.66
CA THR A 159 -2.19 22.93 11.05
C THR A 159 -2.87 21.91 11.95
N THR A 160 -4.18 21.72 11.74
CA THR A 160 -4.94 20.66 12.42
C THR A 160 -4.66 19.32 11.74
N VAL A 161 -4.32 18.31 12.54
CA VAL A 161 -4.01 16.95 12.06
C VAL A 161 -5.06 15.99 12.60
N LEU A 162 -5.59 15.12 11.72
CA LEU A 162 -6.53 14.08 12.09
C LEU A 162 -5.88 12.70 11.92
N LEU A 163 -5.58 12.03 13.03
CA LEU A 163 -5.03 10.68 13.05
C LEU A 163 -6.15 9.63 12.99
N LEU A 164 -6.17 8.86 11.93
CA LEU A 164 -7.13 7.79 11.67
C LEU A 164 -6.44 6.44 11.87
N GLY A 165 -7.15 5.47 12.42
CA GLY A 165 -6.67 4.10 12.51
C GLY A 165 -7.24 3.33 13.69
N GLU A 166 -7.07 2.02 13.67
CA GLU A 166 -7.62 1.13 14.70
C GLU A 166 -7.10 1.45 16.11
N SER A 167 -7.77 0.90 17.14
CA SER A 167 -7.26 1.01 18.51
C SER A 167 -5.93 0.25 18.64
N GLY A 168 -4.99 0.84 19.36
CA GLY A 168 -3.69 0.22 19.66
C GLY A 168 -2.61 0.34 18.56
N VAL A 169 -2.84 1.10 17.47
CA VAL A 169 -1.83 1.30 16.41
C VAL A 169 -0.70 2.29 16.77
N GLY A 170 -0.87 3.06 17.86
CA GLY A 170 0.14 4.03 18.32
C GLY A 170 -0.21 5.51 18.04
N LYS A 171 -1.49 5.88 17.90
CA LYS A 171 -1.93 7.27 17.62
C LYS A 171 -1.32 8.32 18.57
N GLU A 172 -1.31 8.05 19.88
CA GLU A 172 -0.70 8.98 20.86
C GLU A 172 0.82 9.12 20.64
N MET A 173 1.51 8.04 20.28
CA MET A 173 2.94 8.09 19.99
C MET A 173 3.20 8.96 18.76
N ILE A 174 2.40 8.80 17.71
CA ILE A 174 2.46 9.64 16.50
C ILE A 174 2.23 11.12 16.83
N ALA A 175 1.23 11.44 17.67
CA ALA A 175 0.97 12.81 18.10
C ALA A 175 2.16 13.42 18.87
N LYS A 176 2.80 12.64 19.75
CA LYS A 176 4.04 13.04 20.43
C LYS A 176 5.21 13.22 19.48
N THR A 177 5.34 12.37 18.46
CA THR A 177 6.37 12.52 17.43
C THR A 177 6.17 13.82 16.63
N ILE A 178 4.93 14.16 16.25
CA ILE A 178 4.60 15.45 15.61
C ILE A 178 5.02 16.62 16.50
N HIS A 179 4.72 16.56 17.80
CA HIS A 179 5.13 17.59 18.78
C HIS A 179 6.65 17.74 18.86
N GLN A 180 7.36 16.63 19.00
CA GLN A 180 8.82 16.60 19.21
C GLN A 180 9.59 17.07 17.97
N LEU A 181 9.11 16.75 16.76
CA LEU A 181 9.72 17.19 15.51
C LEU A 181 9.33 18.62 15.11
N GLY A 182 8.30 19.18 15.73
CA GLY A 182 7.72 20.46 15.33
C GLY A 182 8.34 21.68 15.99
N ASN A 183 7.94 22.86 15.51
CA ASN A 183 8.38 24.15 16.05
C ASN A 183 7.93 24.40 17.50
N ARG A 184 6.97 23.61 17.99
CA ARG A 184 6.38 23.68 19.34
C ARG A 184 6.95 22.62 20.30
N SER A 185 8.05 21.96 19.96
CA SER A 185 8.63 20.86 20.76
C SER A 185 9.01 21.23 22.19
N SER A 186 9.37 22.50 22.43
CA SER A 186 9.66 23.04 23.78
C SER A 186 8.42 23.54 24.53
N LYS A 187 7.25 23.54 23.90
CA LYS A 187 5.96 24.02 24.44
C LYS A 187 5.13 22.85 25.01
N PRO A 188 4.08 23.13 25.79
CA PRO A 188 3.26 22.08 26.40
C PRO A 188 2.65 21.12 25.36
N PHE A 189 2.63 19.83 25.70
CA PHE A 189 1.83 18.82 25.01
C PHE A 189 0.79 18.28 25.99
N ILE A 190 -0.49 18.59 25.74
CA ILE A 190 -1.60 18.19 26.60
C ILE A 190 -2.42 17.13 25.88
N ALA A 191 -2.42 15.89 26.40
CA ALA A 191 -3.25 14.81 25.89
C ALA A 191 -4.55 14.67 26.68
N VAL A 192 -5.66 14.52 25.97
CA VAL A 192 -7.00 14.30 26.53
C VAL A 192 -7.67 13.15 25.78
N ASN A 193 -8.12 12.13 26.50
CA ASN A 193 -8.97 11.09 25.94
C ASN A 193 -10.44 11.47 26.19
N CYS A 194 -11.19 11.70 25.12
CA CYS A 194 -12.58 12.17 25.19
C CYS A 194 -13.56 11.07 25.65
N GLY A 195 -13.24 9.79 25.44
CA GLY A 195 -14.06 8.66 25.88
C GLY A 195 -13.85 8.25 27.34
N ALA A 196 -12.71 8.60 27.94
CA ALA A 196 -12.36 8.22 29.31
C ALA A 196 -12.96 9.16 30.39
N ILE A 197 -13.34 10.39 30.03
CA ILE A 197 -13.86 11.38 30.96
C ILE A 197 -15.39 11.43 30.85
N PRO A 198 -16.14 11.30 31.96
CA PRO A 198 -17.58 11.48 31.95
C PRO A 198 -18.00 12.81 31.32
N GLU A 199 -19.05 12.82 30.50
CA GLU A 199 -19.53 13.98 29.75
C GLU A 199 -19.69 15.24 30.63
N ASN A 200 -20.23 15.08 31.84
CA ASN A 200 -20.44 16.15 32.80
C ASN A 200 -19.14 16.80 33.32
N LEU A 201 -18.01 16.09 33.27
CA LEU A 201 -16.70 16.60 33.68
C LEU A 201 -15.85 17.05 32.48
N LEU A 202 -16.04 16.41 31.32
CA LEU A 202 -15.28 16.68 30.09
C LEU A 202 -15.34 18.16 29.71
N GLU A 203 -16.50 18.78 29.85
CA GLU A 203 -16.67 20.20 29.57
C GLU A 203 -15.80 21.08 30.49
N SER A 204 -15.86 20.86 31.80
CA SER A 204 -15.06 21.63 32.76
C SER A 204 -13.57 21.38 32.66
N GLU A 205 -13.15 20.17 32.29
CA GLU A 205 -11.75 19.82 32.06
C GLU A 205 -11.21 20.52 30.81
N LEU A 206 -11.92 20.45 29.69
CA LEU A 206 -11.46 21.05 28.43
C LEU A 206 -11.41 22.58 28.48
N PHE A 207 -12.50 23.20 28.93
CA PHE A 207 -12.72 24.65 28.78
C PHE A 207 -12.45 25.45 30.06
N GLY A 208 -12.30 24.78 31.21
CA GLY A 208 -12.11 25.43 32.50
C GLY A 208 -13.39 26.07 33.04
N TYR A 209 -13.35 26.57 34.27
CA TYR A 209 -14.50 27.19 34.91
C TYR A 209 -14.09 28.28 35.90
N VAL A 210 -14.97 29.26 36.10
CA VAL A 210 -14.80 30.29 37.14
C VAL A 210 -15.42 29.86 38.47
N GLY A 211 -15.00 30.50 39.57
CA GLY A 211 -15.55 30.23 40.89
C GLY A 211 -17.08 30.35 40.94
N GLY A 212 -17.76 29.30 41.39
CA GLY A 212 -19.22 29.27 41.50
C GLY A 212 -19.98 28.90 40.21
N ALA A 213 -19.30 28.40 39.17
CA ALA A 213 -19.95 28.01 37.91
C ALA A 213 -20.99 26.88 38.03
N PHE A 214 -20.80 25.95 38.97
CA PHE A 214 -21.72 24.83 39.25
C PHE A 214 -21.59 24.35 40.71
N SER A 215 -22.54 23.52 41.14
CA SER A 215 -22.52 22.93 42.49
C SER A 215 -21.31 21.99 42.66
N GLY A 216 -20.37 22.35 43.54
CA GLY A 216 -19.11 21.62 43.74
C GLY A 216 -17.89 22.25 43.05
N ALA A 217 -18.07 23.35 42.31
CA ALA A 217 -16.95 24.10 41.73
C ALA A 217 -16.03 24.66 42.82
N ASN A 218 -14.72 24.58 42.60
CA ASN A 218 -13.74 25.25 43.45
C ASN A 218 -14.01 26.76 43.48
N LYS A 219 -13.94 27.40 44.65
CA LYS A 219 -14.14 28.85 44.83
C LYS A 219 -13.19 29.69 43.96
N ASN A 220 -12.02 29.15 43.63
CA ASN A 220 -11.02 29.84 42.82
C ASN A 220 -11.14 29.56 41.31
N GLY A 221 -12.07 28.69 40.88
CA GLY A 221 -12.10 28.18 39.50
C GLY A 221 -10.96 27.22 39.18
N ALA A 222 -10.89 26.79 37.92
CA ALA A 222 -9.76 26.02 37.39
C ALA A 222 -9.57 26.29 35.87
N PRO A 223 -8.31 26.41 35.39
CA PRO A 223 -8.03 26.58 33.97
C PRO A 223 -8.35 25.29 33.19
N GLY A 224 -8.81 25.44 31.96
CA GLY A 224 -9.09 24.31 31.07
C GLY A 224 -7.86 23.75 30.39
N LYS A 225 -7.93 22.52 29.86
CA LYS A 225 -6.84 21.89 29.09
C LYS A 225 -6.42 22.73 27.88
N PHE A 226 -7.35 23.42 27.22
CA PHE A 226 -7.01 24.32 26.12
C PHE A 226 -6.15 25.52 26.55
N GLU A 227 -6.44 26.10 27.72
CA GLU A 227 -5.64 27.18 28.29
C GLU A 227 -4.26 26.67 28.72
N LEU A 228 -4.20 25.48 29.32
CA LEU A 228 -2.93 24.83 29.70
C LEU A 228 -2.08 24.44 28.48
N ALA A 229 -2.69 24.22 27.33
CA ALA A 229 -2.02 23.87 26.08
C ALA A 229 -1.58 25.10 25.27
N ASN A 230 -1.84 26.32 25.75
CA ASN A 230 -1.55 27.56 25.02
C ASN A 230 -0.09 27.62 24.55
N GLU A 231 0.12 28.11 23.32
CA GLU A 231 1.38 28.09 22.55
C GLU A 231 1.92 26.69 22.20
N GLY A 232 1.29 25.63 22.68
CA GLY A 232 1.68 24.24 22.52
C GLY A 232 0.74 23.44 21.61
N ILE A 233 0.59 22.16 21.95
CA ILE A 233 -0.27 21.20 21.25
C ILE A 233 -1.27 20.59 22.23
N ILE A 234 -2.52 20.48 21.78
CA ILE A 234 -3.52 19.63 22.43
C ILE A 234 -3.80 18.41 21.54
N PHE A 235 -3.66 17.23 22.13
CA PHE A 235 -4.00 15.95 21.52
C PHE A 235 -5.35 15.47 22.06
N LEU A 236 -6.33 15.32 21.16
CA LEU A 236 -7.68 14.86 21.48
C LEU A 236 -7.85 13.43 20.96
N ASP A 237 -7.67 12.43 21.84
CA ASP A 237 -7.92 11.03 21.51
C ASP A 237 -9.40 10.71 21.61
N GLU A 238 -9.84 9.76 20.78
CA GLU A 238 -11.23 9.33 20.64
C GLU A 238 -12.21 10.50 20.41
N ILE A 239 -11.88 11.43 19.50
CA ILE A 239 -12.69 12.64 19.22
C ILE A 239 -14.13 12.32 18.80
N ALA A 240 -14.38 11.13 18.27
CA ALA A 240 -15.71 10.62 17.94
C ALA A 240 -16.64 10.48 19.17
N GLU A 241 -16.08 10.27 20.36
CA GLU A 241 -16.84 10.16 21.61
C GLU A 241 -17.24 11.53 22.19
N MET A 242 -16.83 12.64 21.56
CA MET A 242 -17.15 13.98 22.04
C MET A 242 -18.66 14.29 21.89
N PRO A 243 -19.35 14.68 22.97
CA PRO A 243 -20.76 15.08 22.94
C PRO A 243 -21.04 16.28 22.00
N MET A 244 -22.22 16.30 21.38
CA MET A 244 -22.61 17.28 20.34
C MET A 244 -22.56 18.74 20.82
N ASN A 245 -22.89 19.01 22.08
CA ASN A 245 -22.78 20.34 22.68
C ASN A 245 -21.32 20.80 22.79
N LEU A 246 -20.39 19.90 23.05
CA LEU A 246 -18.95 20.21 23.14
C LEU A 246 -18.31 20.35 21.76
N GLN A 247 -18.81 19.64 20.76
CA GLN A 247 -18.39 19.81 19.36
C GLN A 247 -18.58 21.27 18.88
N VAL A 248 -19.66 21.94 19.30
CA VAL A 248 -19.89 23.37 18.98
C VAL A 248 -18.84 24.27 19.61
N LYS A 249 -18.42 23.99 20.85
CA LYS A 249 -17.38 24.76 21.53
C LYS A 249 -16.00 24.52 20.93
N LEU A 250 -15.69 23.27 20.56
CA LEU A 250 -14.46 22.93 19.85
C LEU A 250 -14.38 23.64 18.50
N LEU A 251 -15.50 23.70 17.76
CA LEU A 251 -15.56 24.42 16.49
C LEU A 251 -15.19 25.91 16.66
N ARG A 252 -15.68 26.57 17.72
CA ARG A 252 -15.31 27.96 18.02
C ARG A 252 -13.81 28.11 18.31
N ILE A 253 -13.21 27.17 19.03
CA ILE A 253 -11.75 27.19 19.25
C ILE A 253 -10.99 27.07 17.93
N LEU A 254 -11.41 26.15 17.05
CA LEU A 254 -10.77 25.94 15.74
C LEU A 254 -10.91 27.17 14.81
N GLN A 255 -11.99 27.93 14.93
CA GLN A 255 -12.29 29.07 14.06
C GLN A 255 -11.79 30.40 14.61
N GLU A 256 -12.13 30.71 15.86
CA GLU A 256 -11.93 32.00 16.52
C GLU A 256 -10.66 32.03 17.38
N LYS A 257 -10.04 30.87 17.65
CA LYS A 257 -8.89 30.74 18.56
C LYS A 257 -9.18 31.30 19.96
N GLU A 258 -10.40 31.11 20.44
CA GLU A 258 -10.87 31.60 21.73
C GLU A 258 -11.52 30.48 22.56
N VAL A 259 -11.24 30.46 23.86
CA VAL A 259 -11.89 29.58 24.83
C VAL A 259 -12.68 30.39 25.84
N THR A 260 -13.89 29.95 26.18
CA THR A 260 -14.75 30.59 27.19
C THR A 260 -14.95 29.64 28.37
N PRO A 261 -14.42 29.96 29.57
CA PRO A 261 -14.63 29.16 30.77
C PRO A 261 -16.10 29.09 31.17
N LEU A 262 -16.50 27.98 31.80
CA LEU A 262 -17.87 27.79 32.28
C LEU A 262 -18.19 28.83 33.34
N GLY A 263 -19.37 29.44 33.23
CA GLY A 263 -19.81 30.53 34.11
C GLY A 263 -19.17 31.89 33.79
N SER A 264 -18.31 31.99 32.78
CA SER A 264 -17.71 33.24 32.29
C SER A 264 -18.37 33.70 31.00
N SER A 265 -18.54 35.02 30.83
CA SER A 265 -18.87 35.65 29.55
C SER A 265 -17.64 36.20 28.82
N LYS A 266 -16.45 36.10 29.43
CA LYS A 266 -15.19 36.54 28.86
C LYS A 266 -14.50 35.38 28.17
N SER A 267 -14.18 35.55 26.90
CA SER A 267 -13.33 34.66 26.13
C SER A 267 -11.84 34.95 26.38
N ILE A 268 -11.02 33.93 26.20
CA ILE A 268 -9.56 33.95 26.34
C ILE A 268 -8.98 33.52 25.00
N HIS A 269 -8.16 34.38 24.39
CA HIS A 269 -7.46 34.02 23.15
C HIS A 269 -6.37 32.99 23.43
N ILE A 270 -6.29 31.97 22.58
CA ILE A 270 -5.33 30.86 22.68
C ILE A 270 -4.69 30.57 21.33
N ASP A 271 -3.41 30.21 21.34
CA ASP A 271 -2.69 29.75 20.16
C ASP A 271 -2.29 28.29 20.35
N VAL A 272 -3.17 27.35 19.97
CA VAL A 272 -2.97 25.91 20.17
C VAL A 272 -3.05 25.19 18.83
N GLN A 273 -2.08 24.33 18.56
CA GLN A 273 -2.19 23.36 17.47
C GLN A 273 -2.98 22.14 17.96
N ILE A 274 -3.96 21.72 17.17
CA ILE A 274 -4.87 20.62 17.51
C ILE A 274 -4.49 19.37 16.72
N ILE A 275 -4.27 18.27 17.42
CA ILE A 275 -4.15 16.94 16.83
C ILE A 275 -5.32 16.11 17.36
N ALA A 276 -6.20 15.64 16.49
CA ALA A 276 -7.33 14.79 16.86
C ALA A 276 -7.08 13.35 16.42
N ALA A 277 -7.62 12.38 17.14
CA ALA A 277 -7.49 10.96 16.83
C ALA A 277 -8.82 10.22 16.97
N THR A 278 -9.07 9.26 16.07
CA THR A 278 -10.23 8.37 16.17
C THR A 278 -9.99 7.04 15.45
N ASN A 279 -10.71 6.01 15.88
CA ASN A 279 -10.85 4.72 15.21
C ASN A 279 -12.19 4.56 14.47
N GLN A 280 -13.09 5.54 14.59
CA GLN A 280 -14.40 5.54 13.94
C GLN A 280 -14.39 6.38 12.66
N SER A 281 -15.23 6.02 11.70
CA SER A 281 -15.47 6.83 10.49
C SER A 281 -16.32 8.05 10.84
N LEU A 282 -15.66 9.23 10.95
CA LEU A 282 -16.36 10.49 11.20
C LEU A 282 -17.34 10.83 10.07
N GLU A 283 -17.01 10.52 8.82
CA GLU A 283 -17.90 10.73 7.67
C GLU A 283 -19.22 9.95 7.80
N LYS A 284 -19.14 8.69 8.28
CA LYS A 284 -20.35 7.91 8.58
C LYS A 284 -21.14 8.53 9.72
N MET A 285 -20.47 9.00 10.78
CA MET A 285 -21.14 9.65 11.91
C MET A 285 -21.81 10.98 11.53
N VAL A 286 -21.25 11.73 10.57
CA VAL A 286 -21.88 12.92 10.00
C VAL A 286 -23.18 12.56 9.30
N ARG A 287 -23.17 11.53 8.45
CA ARG A 287 -24.39 11.04 7.77
C ARG A 287 -25.45 10.55 8.75
N GLU A 288 -25.05 10.02 9.90
CA GLU A 288 -25.94 9.57 10.97
C GLU A 288 -26.38 10.69 11.94
N GLY A 289 -25.90 11.92 11.76
CA GLY A 289 -26.21 13.06 12.64
C GLY A 289 -25.56 12.98 14.04
N ARG A 290 -24.59 12.09 14.23
CA ARG A 290 -23.84 11.89 15.50
C ARG A 290 -22.56 12.72 15.60
N PHE A 291 -22.15 13.35 14.50
CA PHE A 291 -21.01 14.26 14.45
C PHE A 291 -21.35 15.44 13.54
N ARG A 292 -20.92 16.65 13.88
CA ARG A 292 -21.23 17.81 13.07
C ARG A 292 -20.35 17.89 11.82
N GLU A 293 -20.99 18.17 10.69
CA GLU A 293 -20.34 18.34 9.38
C GLU A 293 -19.31 19.49 9.38
N ASP A 294 -19.67 20.63 9.97
CA ASP A 294 -18.80 21.82 10.06
C ASP A 294 -17.51 21.55 10.85
N LEU A 295 -17.60 20.82 11.96
CA LEU A 295 -16.46 20.39 12.75
C LEU A 295 -15.62 19.35 12.01
N TYR A 296 -16.25 18.39 11.32
CA TYR A 296 -15.54 17.38 10.54
C TYR A 296 -14.61 18.03 9.52
N TYR A 297 -15.11 19.00 8.74
CA TYR A 297 -14.27 19.69 7.75
C TYR A 297 -13.14 20.52 8.37
N ARG A 298 -13.30 21.04 9.60
CA ARG A 298 -12.24 21.75 10.31
C ARG A 298 -11.20 20.83 10.96
N LEU A 299 -11.56 19.60 11.28
CA LEU A 299 -10.63 18.59 11.78
C LEU A 299 -9.91 17.88 10.63
N ASN A 300 -10.61 17.58 9.54
CA ASN A 300 -10.11 16.82 8.40
C ASN A 300 -9.25 17.68 7.43
N VAL A 301 -8.35 18.50 7.97
CA VAL A 301 -7.45 19.34 7.16
C VAL A 301 -6.27 18.53 6.65
N VAL A 302 -5.60 17.79 7.55
CA VAL A 302 -4.58 16.80 7.18
C VAL A 302 -4.90 15.46 7.82
N PRO A 303 -5.60 14.56 7.10
CA PRO A 303 -5.80 13.20 7.56
C PRO A 303 -4.53 12.37 7.43
N ILE A 304 -4.17 11.64 8.48
CA ILE A 304 -3.07 10.67 8.49
C ILE A 304 -3.65 9.32 8.91
N GLU A 305 -3.71 8.39 7.97
CA GLU A 305 -4.17 7.02 8.22
C GLU A 305 -2.99 6.15 8.68
N ILE A 306 -3.09 5.61 9.90
CA ILE A 306 -2.06 4.77 10.48
C ILE A 306 -2.42 3.31 10.25
N PRO A 307 -1.61 2.55 9.49
CA PRO A 307 -1.91 1.16 9.15
C PRO A 307 -1.95 0.26 10.39
N SER A 308 -2.88 -0.70 10.34
CA SER A 308 -2.97 -1.78 11.31
C SER A 308 -1.69 -2.63 11.30
N LEU A 309 -1.36 -3.31 12.41
CA LEU A 309 -0.12 -4.07 12.54
C LEU A 309 -0.02 -5.22 11.52
N ARG A 310 -1.16 -5.83 11.17
CA ARG A 310 -1.27 -6.84 10.10
C ARG A 310 -0.96 -6.33 8.70
N GLU A 311 -0.96 -5.02 8.49
CA GLU A 311 -0.57 -4.40 7.22
C GLU A 311 0.90 -3.99 7.17
N ARG A 312 1.64 -4.20 8.26
CA ARG A 312 3.06 -3.86 8.44
C ARG A 312 3.78 -4.97 9.19
N ILE A 313 3.62 -6.21 8.69
CA ILE A 313 4.14 -7.43 9.31
C ILE A 313 5.67 -7.37 9.47
N GLU A 314 6.35 -6.64 8.59
CA GLU A 314 7.80 -6.42 8.62
C GLU A 314 8.26 -5.71 9.90
N GLU A 315 7.39 -4.97 10.59
CA GLU A 315 7.71 -4.29 11.85
C GLU A 315 7.59 -5.20 13.09
N ILE A 316 6.84 -6.30 12.99
CA ILE A 316 6.57 -7.17 14.14
C ILE A 316 7.86 -7.69 14.79
N PRO A 317 8.87 -8.21 14.05
CA PRO A 317 10.13 -8.64 14.67
C PRO A 317 10.82 -7.54 15.47
N TYR A 318 10.90 -6.33 14.92
CA TYR A 318 11.55 -5.19 15.57
C TYR A 318 10.81 -4.75 16.84
N LEU A 319 9.47 -4.72 16.79
CA LEU A 319 8.63 -4.45 17.95
C LEU A 319 8.81 -5.52 19.04
N ILE A 320 8.89 -6.80 18.66
CA ILE A 320 9.17 -7.90 19.60
C ILE A 320 10.50 -7.67 20.31
N TYR A 321 11.57 -7.40 19.57
CA TYR A 321 12.89 -7.14 20.15
C TYR A 321 12.89 -5.92 21.07
N HIS A 322 12.23 -4.84 20.65
CA HIS A 322 12.11 -3.62 21.44
C HIS A 322 11.41 -3.88 22.78
N PHE A 323 10.24 -4.52 22.76
CA PHE A 323 9.49 -4.81 23.98
C PHE A 323 10.20 -5.85 24.86
N ALA A 324 10.78 -6.90 24.26
CA ALA A 324 11.52 -7.90 25.01
C ALA A 324 12.71 -7.28 25.75
N ALA A 325 13.48 -6.41 25.09
CA ALA A 325 14.57 -5.67 25.72
C ALA A 325 14.06 -4.75 26.85
N LYS A 326 13.03 -3.94 26.58
CA LYS A 326 12.39 -3.05 27.55
C LYS A 326 11.99 -3.80 28.84
N TYR A 327 11.29 -4.92 28.70
CA TYR A 327 10.78 -5.67 29.85
C TYR A 327 11.82 -6.56 30.52
N ASN A 328 12.81 -7.06 29.78
CA ASN A 328 13.97 -7.74 30.38
C ASN A 328 14.71 -6.78 31.32
N THR A 329 14.98 -5.55 30.89
CA THR A 329 15.59 -4.54 31.76
C THR A 329 14.69 -4.16 32.93
N LEU A 330 13.39 -3.93 32.69
CA LEU A 330 12.45 -3.50 33.72
C LEU A 330 12.26 -4.54 34.84
N TYR A 331 12.18 -5.82 34.48
CA TYR A 331 11.94 -6.92 35.42
C TYR A 331 13.19 -7.69 35.82
N ASN A 332 14.37 -7.22 35.41
CA ASN A 332 15.66 -7.88 35.62
C ASN A 332 15.63 -9.36 35.19
N ARG A 333 15.12 -9.60 33.98
CA ARG A 333 15.03 -10.92 33.32
C ARG A 333 15.96 -10.95 32.12
N ASN A 334 16.21 -12.13 31.57
CA ASN A 334 16.99 -12.32 30.35
C ASN A 334 16.31 -13.34 29.43
N ILE A 335 15.05 -13.05 29.10
CA ILE A 335 14.24 -13.89 28.20
C ILE A 335 14.62 -13.59 26.75
N ASN A 336 15.02 -14.63 26.03
CA ASN A 336 15.32 -14.61 24.61
C ASN A 336 14.18 -15.27 23.82
N ILE A 337 13.61 -14.56 22.84
CA ILE A 337 12.54 -15.07 21.99
C ILE A 337 13.17 -15.67 20.74
N LEU A 338 12.98 -16.97 20.54
CA LEU A 338 13.62 -17.71 19.46
C LEU A 338 12.99 -17.41 18.08
N PRO A 339 13.72 -17.64 16.96
CA PRO A 339 13.22 -17.31 15.62
C PRO A 339 11.89 -17.97 15.26
N ASP A 340 11.65 -19.20 15.72
CA ASP A 340 10.41 -19.94 15.47
C ASP A 340 9.19 -19.31 16.20
N ALA A 341 9.41 -18.76 17.40
CA ALA A 341 8.45 -17.96 18.13
C ALA A 341 8.13 -16.63 17.43
N ILE A 342 9.16 -15.94 16.93
CA ILE A 342 8.99 -14.70 16.16
C ILE A 342 8.17 -14.98 14.90
N ASP A 343 8.49 -16.02 14.15
CA ASP A 343 7.72 -16.41 12.97
C ASP A 343 6.24 -16.64 13.31
N LEU A 344 5.96 -17.29 14.46
CA LEU A 344 4.59 -17.53 14.91
C LEU A 344 3.86 -16.23 15.26
N LEU A 345 4.54 -15.29 15.91
CA LEU A 345 4.01 -13.96 16.23
C LEU A 345 3.73 -13.12 14.97
N CYS A 346 4.52 -13.28 13.91
CA CYS A 346 4.29 -12.61 12.62
C CYS A 346 3.07 -13.14 11.85
N ILE A 347 2.62 -14.36 12.15
CA ILE A 347 1.46 -14.98 11.47
C ILE A 347 0.12 -14.47 12.03
N TYR A 348 0.11 -14.08 13.30
CA TYR A 348 -1.10 -13.66 13.99
C TYR A 348 -1.55 -12.26 13.53
N ASP A 349 -2.87 -12.05 13.41
CA ASP A 349 -3.43 -10.81 12.85
C ASP A 349 -3.38 -9.59 13.78
N TRP A 350 -3.10 -9.79 15.07
CA TRP A 350 -3.03 -8.74 16.09
C TRP A 350 -4.22 -7.76 16.08
N PRO A 351 -5.45 -8.20 16.42
CA PRO A 351 -6.63 -7.34 16.44
C PRO A 351 -6.52 -6.15 17.41
N GLY A 352 -5.66 -6.22 18.45
CA GLY A 352 -5.34 -5.09 19.33
C GLY A 352 -4.05 -4.36 18.95
N ASN A 353 -3.53 -4.60 17.74
CA ASN A 353 -2.35 -3.96 17.15
C ASN A 353 -1.13 -3.98 18.08
N VAL A 354 -0.33 -2.91 18.10
CA VAL A 354 0.93 -2.80 18.86
C VAL A 354 0.68 -2.99 20.36
N ARG A 355 -0.44 -2.48 20.90
CA ARG A 355 -0.80 -2.64 22.31
C ARG A 355 -0.97 -4.11 22.71
N GLN A 356 -1.61 -4.91 21.86
CA GLN A 356 -1.76 -6.35 22.13
C GLN A 356 -0.43 -7.10 22.01
N LEU A 357 0.41 -6.73 21.04
CA LEU A 357 1.74 -7.29 20.90
C LEU A 357 2.59 -6.98 22.14
N GLU A 358 2.67 -5.72 22.55
CA GLU A 358 3.42 -5.27 23.75
C GLU A 358 2.99 -6.06 25.00
N ASN A 359 1.69 -6.12 25.28
CA ASN A 359 1.15 -6.87 26.42
C ASN A 359 1.47 -8.37 26.34
N THR A 360 1.52 -8.93 25.13
CA THR A 360 1.84 -10.34 24.93
C THR A 360 3.32 -10.61 25.21
N ILE A 361 4.21 -9.73 24.73
CA ILE A 361 5.66 -9.83 25.00
C ILE A 361 5.96 -9.61 26.47
N GLU A 362 5.34 -8.60 27.11
CA GLU A 362 5.45 -8.38 28.57
C GLU A 362 5.09 -9.65 29.33
N ARG A 363 3.92 -10.24 29.03
CA ARG A 363 3.46 -11.48 29.66
C ARG A 363 4.42 -12.64 29.42
N ILE A 364 5.00 -12.78 28.22
CA ILE A 364 6.02 -13.81 27.94
C ILE A 364 7.24 -13.59 28.84
N VAL A 365 7.72 -12.35 28.98
CA VAL A 365 8.88 -12.04 29.82
C VAL A 365 8.62 -12.36 31.29
N VAL A 366 7.42 -12.04 31.79
CA VAL A 366 7.03 -12.25 33.19
C VAL A 366 6.78 -13.72 33.52
N THR A 367 6.08 -14.45 32.64
CA THR A 367 5.56 -15.80 32.92
C THR A 367 6.47 -16.94 32.48
N SER A 368 7.42 -16.69 31.56
CA SER A 368 8.35 -17.71 31.09
C SER A 368 9.25 -18.21 32.23
N ARG A 369 9.33 -19.54 32.34
CA ARG A 369 10.25 -20.23 33.25
C ARG A 369 11.61 -20.52 32.60
N GLU A 370 11.62 -20.61 31.28
CA GLU A 370 12.81 -20.86 30.47
C GLU A 370 13.37 -19.55 29.94
N LEU A 371 14.71 -19.48 29.79
CA LEU A 371 15.37 -18.32 29.19
C LEU A 371 15.10 -18.21 27.69
N ASN A 372 15.00 -19.35 26.99
CA ASN A 372 14.74 -19.36 25.55
C ASN A 372 13.29 -19.75 25.27
N VAL A 373 12.53 -18.84 24.67
CA VAL A 373 11.10 -19.01 24.40
C VAL A 373 10.90 -19.41 22.94
N ASN A 374 10.44 -20.66 22.72
CA ASN A 374 10.12 -21.23 21.41
C ASN A 374 8.66 -21.01 21.02
N ALA A 375 8.30 -21.42 19.80
CA ALA A 375 6.94 -21.28 19.25
C ALA A 375 5.87 -21.95 20.12
N SER A 376 6.16 -23.11 20.72
CA SER A 376 5.20 -23.85 21.54
C SER A 376 4.78 -23.07 22.79
N LEU A 377 5.72 -22.37 23.43
CA LEU A 377 5.43 -21.52 24.59
C LEU A 377 4.59 -20.31 24.20
N VAL A 378 4.93 -19.66 23.08
CA VAL A 378 4.18 -18.51 22.56
C VAL A 378 2.77 -18.89 22.12
N TYR A 379 2.59 -20.08 21.57
CA TYR A 379 1.29 -20.55 21.09
C TYR A 379 0.21 -20.48 22.18
N HIS A 380 0.56 -20.78 23.43
CA HIS A 380 -0.35 -20.71 24.57
C HIS A 380 -0.62 -19.28 25.07
N CYS A 381 0.21 -18.31 24.70
CA CYS A 381 0.00 -16.91 25.04
C CYS A 381 -1.01 -16.24 24.10
N ILE A 382 -1.20 -16.75 22.88
CA ILE A 382 -2.03 -16.09 21.86
C ILE A 382 -3.41 -16.75 21.79
N PRO A 383 -4.52 -15.98 21.81
CA PRO A 383 -5.85 -16.54 21.62
C PRO A 383 -6.10 -16.82 20.13
N TRP A 384 -5.63 -17.96 19.65
CA TRP A 384 -5.90 -18.41 18.28
C TRP A 384 -7.40 -18.61 18.07
N LYS A 385 -8.00 -17.84 17.15
CA LYS A 385 -9.32 -18.19 16.64
C LYS A 385 -9.16 -19.46 15.81
N LYS A 386 -9.67 -20.58 16.31
CA LYS A 386 -9.92 -21.76 15.47
C LYS A 386 -11.13 -21.44 14.61
N ASP A 387 -10.90 -20.75 13.50
CA ASP A 387 -11.89 -20.73 12.43
C ASP A 387 -12.01 -22.17 11.92
N THR A 388 -13.02 -22.86 12.44
CA THR A 388 -13.44 -24.13 11.90
C THR A 388 -13.96 -23.82 10.51
N ILE A 389 -13.24 -24.24 9.47
CA ILE A 389 -13.69 -24.11 8.08
C ILE A 389 -15.06 -24.78 8.01
N LYS A 390 -16.12 -23.98 7.87
CA LYS A 390 -17.51 -24.47 7.94
C LYS A 390 -18.00 -25.01 6.60
N GLU A 391 -17.38 -24.64 5.47
CA GLU A 391 -17.85 -25.02 4.14
C GLU A 391 -16.69 -25.33 3.18
N PRO A 392 -16.81 -26.38 2.34
CA PRO A 392 -15.81 -26.72 1.33
C PRO A 392 -15.79 -25.68 0.18
N PRO A 393 -14.67 -25.57 -0.56
CA PRO A 393 -14.61 -24.72 -1.75
C PRO A 393 -15.64 -25.16 -2.79
N ILE A 394 -16.32 -24.20 -3.41
CA ILE A 394 -17.37 -24.44 -4.40
C ILE A 394 -16.73 -24.62 -5.79
N ILE A 395 -16.96 -25.78 -6.42
CA ILE A 395 -16.54 -26.07 -7.79
C ILE A 395 -17.79 -26.11 -8.68
N ASN A 396 -17.92 -25.14 -9.58
CA ASN A 396 -19.15 -24.91 -10.36
C ASN A 396 -19.32 -25.81 -11.60
N HIS A 397 -18.28 -26.55 -12.00
CA HIS A 397 -18.29 -27.44 -13.17
C HIS A 397 -17.27 -28.57 -13.02
N ILE A 398 -17.47 -29.67 -13.75
CA ILE A 398 -16.53 -30.80 -13.76
C ILE A 398 -15.31 -30.42 -14.59
N MET A 399 -14.12 -30.70 -14.06
CA MET A 399 -12.83 -30.51 -14.73
C MET A 399 -11.83 -31.62 -14.33
N PRO A 400 -10.71 -31.77 -15.05
CA PRO A 400 -9.65 -32.70 -14.65
C PRO A 400 -9.14 -32.43 -13.22
N LEU A 401 -8.98 -33.50 -12.43
CA LEU A 401 -8.62 -33.39 -11.00
C LEU A 401 -7.29 -32.65 -10.78
N GLU A 402 -6.29 -32.90 -11.62
CA GLU A 402 -4.98 -32.26 -11.53
C GLU A 402 -5.07 -30.75 -11.73
N GLU A 403 -5.92 -30.30 -12.66
CA GLU A 403 -6.16 -28.89 -12.93
C GLU A 403 -6.88 -28.19 -11.76
N ALA A 404 -7.88 -28.86 -11.16
CA ALA A 404 -8.58 -28.34 -9.99
C ALA A 404 -7.64 -28.18 -8.77
N VAL A 405 -6.74 -29.16 -8.54
CA VAL A 405 -5.74 -29.09 -7.47
C VAL A 405 -4.74 -27.96 -7.73
N ASP A 406 -4.20 -27.86 -8.96
CA ASP A 406 -3.28 -26.79 -9.32
C ASP A 406 -3.91 -25.40 -9.14
N MET A 407 -5.17 -25.20 -9.55
CA MET A 407 -5.87 -23.92 -9.37
C MET A 407 -6.05 -23.54 -7.90
N ILE A 408 -6.44 -24.49 -7.05
CA ILE A 408 -6.60 -24.26 -5.61
C ILE A 408 -5.24 -23.96 -4.96
N GLU A 409 -4.21 -24.73 -5.30
CA GLU A 409 -2.85 -24.51 -4.80
C GLU A 409 -2.30 -23.14 -5.23
N GLU A 410 -2.46 -22.77 -6.50
CA GLU A 410 -2.06 -21.46 -7.02
C GLU A 410 -2.76 -20.33 -6.23
N GLN A 411 -4.07 -20.45 -6.00
CA GLN A 411 -4.85 -19.47 -5.27
C GLN A 411 -4.36 -19.33 -3.82
N LEU A 412 -4.18 -20.44 -3.10
CA LEU A 412 -3.71 -20.44 -1.71
C LEU A 412 -2.29 -19.86 -1.60
N ILE A 413 -1.40 -20.22 -2.52
CA ILE A 413 -0.02 -19.72 -2.56
C ILE A 413 0.02 -18.22 -2.85
N LYS A 414 -0.79 -17.74 -3.82
CA LYS A 414 -0.92 -16.30 -4.12
C LYS A 414 -1.44 -15.55 -2.90
N MET A 415 -2.53 -16.01 -2.29
CA MET A 415 -3.09 -15.39 -1.08
C MET A 415 -2.07 -15.34 0.07
N ALA A 416 -1.32 -16.42 0.32
CA ALA A 416 -0.31 -16.46 1.37
C ALA A 416 0.87 -15.52 1.07
N MET A 417 1.37 -15.48 -0.16
CA MET A 417 2.45 -14.57 -0.55
C MET A 417 1.99 -13.11 -0.55
N ASP A 418 0.75 -12.84 -0.93
CA ASP A 418 0.18 -11.50 -0.91
C ASP A 418 0.02 -10.99 0.53
N LYS A 419 -0.39 -11.86 1.45
CA LYS A 419 -0.55 -11.51 2.86
C LYS A 419 0.78 -11.38 3.59
N TYR A 420 1.67 -12.36 3.50
CA TYR A 420 2.85 -12.47 4.38
C TYR A 420 4.15 -11.97 3.77
N LYS A 421 4.20 -11.76 2.44
CA LYS A 421 5.37 -11.26 1.69
C LYS A 421 6.69 -12.02 1.93
N SER A 422 6.63 -13.20 2.54
CA SER A 422 7.78 -14.02 2.93
C SER A 422 7.49 -15.49 2.65
N VAL A 423 8.39 -16.13 1.88
CA VAL A 423 8.28 -17.55 1.52
C VAL A 423 8.30 -18.44 2.76
N LYS A 424 9.08 -18.08 3.78
CA LYS A 424 9.20 -18.83 5.04
C LYS A 424 7.90 -18.78 5.84
N LEU A 425 7.31 -17.59 6.00
CA LEU A 425 6.05 -17.41 6.72
C LEU A 425 4.88 -18.06 5.97
N ALA A 426 4.81 -17.87 4.66
CA ALA A 426 3.79 -18.47 3.82
C ALA A 426 3.82 -20.01 3.86
N ALA A 427 5.02 -20.61 3.83
CA ALA A 427 5.18 -22.05 3.98
C ALA A 427 4.65 -22.56 5.33
N LYS A 428 4.90 -21.83 6.41
CA LYS A 428 4.45 -22.17 7.77
C LYS A 428 2.93 -22.09 7.92
N VAL A 429 2.28 -21.12 7.29
CA VAL A 429 0.80 -20.96 7.32
C VAL A 429 0.09 -22.02 6.49
N LEU A 430 0.65 -22.37 5.34
CA LEU A 430 0.12 -23.40 4.45
C LEU A 430 0.49 -24.83 4.89
N ASP A 431 1.23 -24.98 5.98
CA ASP A 431 1.73 -26.25 6.52
C ASP A 431 2.51 -27.09 5.47
N ILE A 432 3.39 -26.42 4.73
CA ILE A 432 4.28 -27.05 3.73
C ILE A 432 5.74 -26.69 3.97
N SER A 433 6.65 -27.49 3.38
CA SER A 433 8.09 -27.18 3.46
C SER A 433 8.44 -25.90 2.69
N GLN A 434 9.40 -25.12 3.21
CA GLN A 434 9.90 -23.92 2.53
C GLN A 434 10.42 -24.19 1.11
N PRO A 435 11.14 -25.30 0.83
CA PRO A 435 11.51 -25.66 -0.56
C PRO A 435 10.30 -25.92 -1.45
N THR A 436 9.26 -26.60 -0.95
CA THR A 436 8.01 -26.83 -1.70
C THR A 436 7.33 -25.51 -2.05
N MET A 437 7.19 -24.61 -1.07
CA MET A 437 6.62 -23.28 -1.26
C MET A 437 7.39 -22.47 -2.30
N SER A 438 8.72 -22.43 -2.18
CA SER A 438 9.61 -21.71 -3.10
C SER A 438 9.46 -22.22 -4.54
N ARG A 439 9.47 -23.56 -4.72
CA ARG A 439 9.31 -24.20 -6.03
C ARG A 439 7.96 -23.87 -6.67
N LYS A 440 6.87 -23.97 -5.91
CA LYS A 440 5.52 -23.69 -6.43
C LYS A 440 5.33 -22.19 -6.74
N TYR A 441 5.80 -21.30 -5.86
CA TYR A 441 5.72 -19.85 -6.11
C TYR A 441 6.56 -19.41 -7.30
N LYS A 442 7.74 -20.00 -7.50
CA LYS A 442 8.59 -19.74 -8.68
C LYS A 442 7.86 -20.12 -9.98
N LYS A 443 7.27 -21.32 -10.05
CA LYS A 443 6.46 -21.77 -11.21
C LYS A 443 5.33 -20.79 -11.53
N ILE A 444 4.65 -20.27 -10.50
CA ILE A 444 3.58 -19.28 -10.63
C ILE A 444 4.13 -17.94 -11.16
N ARG A 445 5.26 -17.44 -10.63
CA ARG A 445 5.87 -16.19 -11.12
C ARG A 445 6.34 -16.30 -12.57
N GLU A 446 6.92 -17.43 -12.95
CA GLU A 446 7.37 -17.69 -14.32
C GLU A 446 6.17 -17.70 -15.28
N LYS A 447 5.07 -18.36 -14.91
CA LYS A 447 3.80 -18.33 -15.67
C LYS A 447 3.25 -16.91 -15.82
N ILE A 448 3.25 -16.11 -14.75
CA ILE A 448 2.82 -14.69 -14.80
C ILE A 448 3.76 -13.84 -15.67
N GLN A 449 5.07 -14.09 -15.64
CA GLN A 449 6.06 -13.40 -16.46
C GLN A 449 5.93 -13.76 -17.94
N GLU A 450 5.72 -15.04 -18.27
CA GLU A 450 5.42 -15.51 -19.63
C GLU A 450 4.10 -14.92 -20.15
N GLU A 451 3.09 -14.81 -19.28
CA GLU A 451 1.83 -14.10 -19.58
C GLU A 451 2.04 -12.59 -19.78
N THR A 452 2.99 -11.93 -19.12
CA THR A 452 3.24 -10.48 -19.33
C THR A 452 4.17 -10.17 -20.51
N LEU A 453 5.00 -11.11 -20.95
CA LEU A 453 5.98 -10.95 -22.05
C LEU A 453 5.42 -11.19 -23.46
N SER A 454 4.21 -11.76 -23.60
CA SER A 454 3.64 -12.02 -24.93
C SER A 454 3.20 -10.72 -25.65
N PRO A 455 3.58 -10.51 -26.94
CA PRO A 455 3.08 -9.41 -27.76
C PRO A 455 1.55 -9.32 -27.80
N SER A 456 0.84 -10.45 -27.66
CA SER A 456 -0.62 -10.50 -27.60
C SER A 456 -1.19 -9.83 -26.35
N ASN A 457 -0.50 -9.92 -25.21
CA ASN A 457 -0.99 -9.42 -23.93
C ASN A 457 -0.66 -7.93 -23.76
N LYS A 458 0.47 -7.48 -24.31
CA LYS A 458 0.75 -6.04 -24.49
C LYS A 458 -0.32 -5.40 -25.39
N ARG A 459 -0.65 -6.03 -26.51
CA ARG A 459 -1.73 -5.57 -27.40
C ARG A 459 -3.08 -5.53 -26.69
N LYS A 460 -3.40 -6.54 -25.88
CA LYS A 460 -4.65 -6.59 -25.09
C LYS A 460 -4.79 -5.43 -24.10
N ILE A 461 -3.71 -5.08 -23.40
CA ILE A 461 -3.69 -3.93 -22.46
C ILE A 461 -3.89 -2.61 -23.21
N LEU A 462 -3.21 -2.44 -24.35
CA LEU A 462 -3.36 -1.24 -25.20
C LEU A 462 -4.79 -1.12 -25.75
N GLU A 463 -5.37 -2.24 -26.21
CA GLU A 463 -6.75 -2.30 -26.68
C GLU A 463 -7.76 -1.99 -25.58
N GLN A 464 -7.53 -2.44 -24.34
CA GLN A 464 -8.37 -2.06 -23.20
C GLN A 464 -8.34 -0.56 -22.90
N HIS A 465 -7.16 0.06 -22.99
CA HIS A 465 -7.02 1.51 -22.79
C HIS A 465 -7.75 2.30 -23.90
N LEU A 466 -7.54 1.91 -25.16
CA LEU A 466 -8.23 2.50 -26.31
C LEU A 466 -9.75 2.32 -26.21
N ASN A 467 -10.23 1.14 -25.78
CA ASN A 467 -11.66 0.89 -25.55
C ASN A 467 -12.26 1.89 -24.56
N LYS A 468 -11.55 2.22 -23.48
CA LYS A 468 -12.02 3.19 -22.49
C LYS A 468 -12.17 4.58 -23.12
N GLN A 469 -11.23 5.00 -23.97
CA GLN A 469 -11.29 6.29 -24.66
C GLN A 469 -12.48 6.34 -25.64
N LEU A 470 -12.65 5.32 -26.48
CA LEU A 470 -13.75 5.24 -27.45
C LEU A 470 -15.13 5.20 -26.79
N ARG A 471 -15.26 4.53 -25.63
CA ARG A 471 -16.51 4.54 -24.82
C ARG A 471 -16.82 5.94 -24.31
N SER A 472 -15.84 6.62 -23.71
CA SER A 472 -16.03 7.97 -23.20
C SER A 472 -16.46 8.94 -24.31
N MET A 473 -15.83 8.84 -25.48
CA MET A 473 -16.19 9.63 -26.64
C MET A 473 -17.62 9.33 -27.10
N ALA A 474 -18.00 8.05 -27.24
CA ALA A 474 -19.37 7.68 -27.61
C ALA A 474 -20.44 8.21 -26.63
N ILE A 475 -20.15 8.20 -25.31
CA ILE A 475 -21.04 8.76 -24.28
C ILE A 475 -21.18 10.28 -24.43
N VAL A 476 -20.06 10.99 -24.61
CA VAL A 476 -20.09 12.45 -24.75
C VAL A 476 -20.80 12.87 -26.05
N THR A 477 -20.51 12.18 -27.14
CA THR A 477 -21.09 12.48 -28.46
C THR A 477 -22.57 12.10 -28.53
N SER A 478 -22.99 11.01 -27.89
CA SER A 478 -24.41 10.62 -27.81
C SER A 478 -25.26 11.63 -27.03
N ALA A 479 -24.70 12.30 -26.01
CA ALA A 479 -25.38 13.34 -25.26
C ALA A 479 -25.76 14.57 -26.10
N ALA A 480 -25.13 14.74 -27.27
CA ALA A 480 -25.53 15.78 -28.21
C ALA A 480 -26.87 15.46 -28.90
N ILE A 481 -27.34 14.21 -28.91
CA ILE A 481 -28.58 13.80 -29.57
C ILE A 481 -29.77 13.97 -28.62
N HIS A 482 -30.80 14.68 -29.06
CA HIS A 482 -31.99 14.92 -28.24
C HIS A 482 -32.90 13.67 -28.23
N PRO A 483 -33.24 13.10 -27.06
CA PRO A 483 -34.08 11.91 -26.96
C PRO A 483 -35.48 12.08 -27.58
N GLU A 484 -36.02 13.30 -27.54
CA GLU A 484 -37.32 13.65 -28.12
C GLU A 484 -37.36 13.43 -29.64
N ASP A 485 -36.32 13.89 -30.35
CA ASP A 485 -36.19 13.72 -31.81
C ASP A 485 -36.14 12.21 -32.17
N ILE A 486 -35.50 11.39 -31.33
CA ILE A 486 -35.37 9.94 -31.55
C ILE A 486 -36.67 9.19 -31.22
N SER A 487 -37.37 9.59 -30.15
CA SER A 487 -38.67 9.02 -29.79
C SER A 487 -39.69 9.21 -30.91
N GLU A 488 -39.70 10.40 -31.55
CA GLU A 488 -40.56 10.67 -32.71
C GLU A 488 -40.27 9.74 -33.88
N LEU A 489 -38.99 9.59 -34.24
CA LEU A 489 -38.56 8.76 -35.37
C LEU A 489 -38.82 7.27 -35.15
N VAL A 490 -38.70 6.79 -33.91
CA VAL A 490 -38.98 5.40 -33.55
C VAL A 490 -40.47 5.08 -33.60
N ASN A 491 -41.35 6.04 -33.32
CA ASN A 491 -42.80 5.82 -33.24
C ASN A 491 -43.55 6.03 -34.58
N HIS A 492 -43.06 6.92 -35.46
CA HIS A 492 -43.78 7.31 -36.68
C HIS A 492 -43.22 6.73 -37.99
N ASN A 493 -42.32 5.75 -37.92
CA ASN A 493 -41.52 5.19 -39.02
C ASN A 493 -40.64 6.24 -39.71
N ALA A 494 -39.32 6.05 -39.64
CA ALA A 494 -38.34 6.92 -40.28
C ALA A 494 -38.55 6.94 -41.80
N SER A 495 -38.89 8.12 -42.35
CA SER A 495 -38.96 8.37 -43.79
C SER A 495 -38.11 9.58 -44.13
N SER A 496 -37.43 9.55 -45.28
CA SER A 496 -36.55 10.63 -45.76
C SER A 496 -37.28 11.97 -45.99
N SER A 497 -38.62 11.97 -46.03
CA SER A 497 -39.45 13.16 -46.09
C SER A 497 -39.80 13.76 -44.71
N ASN A 498 -39.41 13.13 -43.60
CA ASN A 498 -39.66 13.62 -42.24
C ASN A 498 -38.66 14.75 -41.87
N PRO A 499 -39.13 15.94 -41.46
CA PRO A 499 -38.25 17.05 -41.04
C PRO A 499 -37.31 16.70 -39.87
N THR A 500 -37.78 15.92 -38.89
CA THR A 500 -36.99 15.45 -37.75
C THR A 500 -35.90 14.48 -38.22
N PHE A 501 -36.19 13.64 -39.23
CA PHE A 501 -35.19 12.75 -39.82
C PHE A 501 -34.04 13.54 -40.48
N GLN A 502 -34.36 14.55 -41.30
CA GLN A 502 -33.35 15.39 -41.96
C GLN A 502 -32.51 16.19 -40.95
N LYS A 503 -33.15 16.68 -39.88
CA LYS A 503 -32.46 17.38 -38.78
C LYS A 503 -31.45 16.47 -38.08
N VAL A 504 -31.84 15.24 -37.73
CA VAL A 504 -30.96 14.29 -37.04
C VAL A 504 -29.86 13.81 -37.98
N GLN A 505 -30.18 13.44 -39.23
CA GLN A 505 -29.19 13.03 -40.24
C GLN A 505 -28.09 14.08 -40.44
N LYS A 506 -28.47 15.36 -40.63
CA LYS A 506 -27.50 16.45 -40.76
C LYS A 506 -26.59 16.59 -39.54
N LYS A 507 -27.12 16.35 -38.34
CA LYS A 507 -26.36 16.39 -37.09
C LYS A 507 -25.37 15.22 -36.98
N LEU A 508 -25.75 14.02 -37.41
CA LEU A 508 -24.84 12.87 -37.47
C LEU A 508 -23.70 13.10 -38.46
N THR A 509 -24.01 13.66 -39.65
CA THR A 509 -22.99 14.05 -40.63
C THR A 509 -22.01 15.08 -40.06
N GLN A 510 -22.50 16.09 -39.34
CA GLN A 510 -21.64 17.08 -38.67
C GLN A 510 -20.71 16.47 -37.62
N ILE A 511 -21.22 15.52 -36.82
CA ILE A 511 -20.42 14.81 -35.82
C ILE A 511 -19.28 14.05 -36.50
N ARG A 512 -19.59 13.31 -37.58
CA ARG A 512 -18.60 12.58 -38.36
C ARG A 512 -17.52 13.50 -38.94
N GLU A 513 -17.93 14.62 -39.55
CA GLU A 513 -17.01 15.59 -40.17
C GLU A 513 -16.13 16.33 -39.16
N GLN A 514 -16.65 16.61 -37.95
CA GLN A 514 -15.90 17.31 -36.90
C GLN A 514 -14.86 16.43 -36.23
N GLU A 515 -15.18 15.16 -36.02
CA GLU A 515 -14.31 14.24 -35.28
C GLU A 515 -13.17 13.68 -36.15
N GLY A 516 -13.30 13.66 -37.49
CA GLY A 516 -12.22 13.32 -38.45
C GLY A 516 -11.63 11.90 -38.35
N ILE A 517 -12.04 11.15 -37.33
CA ILE A 517 -11.60 9.79 -36.95
C ILE A 517 -12.73 8.76 -37.12
N ILE A 518 -13.97 9.27 -37.23
CA ILE A 518 -15.18 8.47 -37.33
C ILE A 518 -15.51 8.28 -38.80
N GLU A 519 -15.64 7.03 -39.21
CA GLU A 519 -15.97 6.66 -40.58
C GLU A 519 -17.47 6.77 -40.81
N TRP A 520 -18.30 6.25 -39.90
CA TRP A 520 -19.75 6.36 -39.95
C TRP A 520 -20.39 6.59 -38.58
N VAL A 521 -21.56 7.24 -38.59
CA VAL A 521 -22.40 7.48 -37.41
C VAL A 521 -23.84 7.10 -37.72
N TYR A 522 -24.40 6.22 -36.91
CA TYR A 522 -25.75 5.71 -37.14
C TYR A 522 -26.50 5.45 -35.84
N ILE A 523 -27.82 5.48 -35.94
CA ILE A 523 -28.74 5.20 -34.85
C ILE A 523 -29.57 3.97 -35.24
N PHE A 524 -29.44 2.93 -34.43
CA PHE A 524 -30.18 1.69 -34.57
C PHE A 524 -31.21 1.52 -33.46
N LYS A 525 -32.26 0.77 -33.77
CA LYS A 525 -33.16 0.17 -32.78
C LYS A 525 -33.02 -1.33 -32.84
N ALA A 526 -32.67 -1.97 -31.73
CA ALA A 526 -32.64 -3.43 -31.67
C ALA A 526 -34.07 -3.98 -31.79
N VAL A 527 -34.25 -4.93 -32.72
CA VAL A 527 -35.51 -5.64 -32.94
C VAL A 527 -35.50 -6.96 -32.17
N ASP A 528 -34.37 -7.65 -32.18
CA ASP A 528 -34.06 -8.82 -31.36
C ASP A 528 -32.54 -8.87 -31.09
N HIS A 529 -32.05 -9.97 -30.50
CA HIS A 529 -30.64 -10.14 -30.14
C HIS A 529 -29.67 -10.12 -31.33
N ASN A 530 -30.14 -10.34 -32.56
CA ASN A 530 -29.32 -10.48 -33.75
C ASN A 530 -29.68 -9.48 -34.85
N LYS A 531 -30.70 -8.64 -34.65
CA LYS A 531 -31.22 -7.73 -35.67
C LYS A 531 -31.34 -6.30 -35.18
N LEU A 532 -30.71 -5.40 -35.94
CA LEU A 532 -30.79 -3.96 -35.74
C LEU A 532 -31.59 -3.31 -36.86
N LEU A 533 -32.50 -2.40 -36.53
CA LEU A 533 -33.25 -1.59 -37.49
C LEU A 533 -32.62 -0.21 -37.60
N THR A 534 -32.20 0.19 -38.81
CA THR A 534 -31.70 1.55 -39.09
C THR A 534 -32.79 2.58 -38.89
N ILE A 535 -32.61 3.48 -37.91
CA ILE A 535 -33.52 4.60 -37.67
C ILE A 535 -33.08 5.81 -38.49
N VAL A 536 -31.82 6.20 -38.35
CA VAL A 536 -31.21 7.32 -39.08
C VAL A 536 -29.69 7.17 -39.02
N ALA A 537 -29.00 7.61 -40.06
CA ALA A 537 -27.55 7.59 -40.12
C ALA A 537 -27.04 8.84 -40.84
N ASP A 538 -25.72 9.05 -40.82
CA ASP A 538 -25.08 10.09 -41.60
C ASP A 538 -25.34 9.92 -43.12
N GLU A 539 -25.12 10.99 -43.89
CA GLU A 539 -25.51 11.04 -45.31
C GLU A 539 -24.79 10.02 -46.20
N ASP A 540 -23.58 9.59 -45.85
CA ASP A 540 -22.84 8.60 -46.64
C ASP A 540 -22.90 7.19 -46.04
N PHE A 541 -23.76 6.96 -45.05
CA PHE A 541 -23.93 5.62 -44.49
C PHE A 541 -24.60 4.68 -45.49
N VAL A 542 -24.09 3.45 -45.57
CA VAL A 542 -24.41 2.53 -46.66
C VAL A 542 -25.76 1.85 -46.48
N ILE A 543 -26.29 1.77 -45.25
CA ILE A 543 -27.56 1.08 -44.95
C ILE A 543 -28.70 2.11 -44.87
N PRO A 544 -29.73 2.03 -45.74
CA PRO A 544 -30.80 2.99 -45.72
C PRO A 544 -31.72 2.81 -44.49
N PRO A 545 -32.42 3.87 -44.05
CA PRO A 545 -33.39 3.82 -42.97
C PRO A 545 -34.48 2.77 -43.21
N GLY A 546 -34.91 2.09 -42.15
CA GLY A 546 -35.95 1.06 -42.20
C GLY A 546 -35.48 -0.32 -42.65
N VAL A 547 -34.19 -0.48 -42.98
CA VAL A 547 -33.60 -1.79 -43.30
C VAL A 547 -33.11 -2.48 -42.03
N LEU A 548 -33.34 -3.80 -41.98
CA LEU A 548 -32.78 -4.65 -40.93
C LEU A 548 -31.33 -5.00 -41.29
N TYR A 549 -30.45 -4.84 -40.32
CA TYR A 549 -29.05 -5.19 -40.40
C TYR A 549 -28.77 -6.42 -39.54
N ASP A 550 -28.24 -7.45 -40.20
CA ASP A 550 -27.70 -8.67 -39.60
C ASP A 550 -26.16 -8.54 -39.62
N GLY A 551 -25.62 -7.88 -38.60
CA GLY A 551 -24.18 -7.66 -38.40
C GLY A 551 -23.47 -8.80 -37.64
N PRO A 552 -22.13 -8.73 -37.48
CA PRO A 552 -21.34 -9.76 -36.81
C PRO A 552 -21.77 -10.03 -35.36
N PRO A 553 -21.64 -11.27 -34.85
CA PRO A 553 -22.06 -11.62 -33.49
C PRO A 553 -21.48 -10.72 -32.40
N GLU A 554 -20.22 -10.32 -32.55
CA GLU A 554 -19.50 -9.47 -31.60
C GLU A 554 -20.05 -8.03 -31.56
N MET A 555 -20.56 -7.55 -32.70
CA MET A 555 -21.24 -6.25 -32.78
C MET A 555 -22.62 -6.32 -32.11
N MET A 556 -23.34 -7.41 -32.37
CA MET A 556 -24.69 -7.63 -31.81
C MET A 556 -24.67 -7.77 -30.29
N GLU A 557 -23.65 -8.43 -29.73
CA GLU A 557 -23.48 -8.56 -28.28
C GLU A 557 -23.31 -7.19 -27.61
N VAL A 558 -22.43 -6.34 -28.14
CA VAL A 558 -22.17 -5.00 -27.60
C VAL A 558 -23.38 -4.07 -27.81
N ALA A 559 -24.05 -4.17 -28.95
CA ALA A 559 -25.29 -3.45 -29.21
C ALA A 559 -26.40 -3.84 -28.20
N PHE A 560 -26.48 -5.11 -27.83
CA PHE A 560 -27.41 -5.59 -26.81
C PHE A 560 -27.05 -5.11 -25.40
N GLU A 561 -25.76 -5.06 -25.04
CA GLU A 561 -25.32 -4.41 -23.78
C GLU A 561 -25.72 -2.94 -23.73
N ALA A 562 -25.56 -2.21 -24.84
CA ALA A 562 -25.99 -0.82 -24.96
C ALA A 562 -27.51 -0.67 -24.77
N MET A 563 -28.32 -1.60 -25.28
CA MET A 563 -29.76 -1.63 -24.99
C MET A 563 -30.10 -1.81 -23.52
N ASN A 564 -29.21 -2.42 -22.73
CA ASN A 564 -29.33 -2.53 -21.27
C ASN A 564 -28.73 -1.33 -20.52
N GLY A 565 -28.37 -0.25 -21.23
CA GLY A 565 -27.84 0.97 -20.65
C GLY A 565 -26.31 1.00 -20.51
N ILE A 566 -25.59 0.01 -21.07
CA ILE A 566 -24.14 -0.13 -20.90
C ILE A 566 -23.42 0.24 -22.19
N ALA A 567 -22.68 1.36 -22.20
CA ALA A 567 -21.85 1.72 -23.36
C ALA A 567 -20.67 0.75 -23.54
N GLY A 568 -20.45 0.31 -24.77
CA GLY A 568 -19.51 -0.76 -25.10
C GLY A 568 -18.76 -0.51 -26.40
N VAL A 569 -17.71 -1.31 -26.63
CA VAL A 569 -16.85 -1.23 -27.83
C VAL A 569 -16.54 -2.64 -28.29
N THR A 570 -16.71 -2.90 -29.58
CA THR A 570 -16.48 -4.21 -30.19
C THR A 570 -14.97 -4.51 -30.32
N PRO A 571 -14.55 -5.76 -30.53
CA PRO A 571 -13.25 -6.04 -31.12
C PRO A 571 -13.16 -5.47 -32.56
N LEU A 572 -11.96 -5.47 -33.15
CA LEU A 572 -11.81 -5.20 -34.59
C LEU A 572 -12.39 -6.39 -35.35
N TYR A 573 -13.35 -6.14 -36.23
CA TYR A 573 -13.99 -7.16 -37.06
C TYR A 573 -14.08 -6.69 -38.52
N GLU A 574 -14.23 -7.63 -39.45
CA GLU A 574 -14.45 -7.37 -40.88
C GLU A 574 -15.86 -7.82 -41.24
N ASP A 575 -16.62 -6.95 -41.90
CA ASP A 575 -17.90 -7.29 -42.52
C ASP A 575 -17.90 -7.02 -44.03
N ILE A 576 -19.04 -7.17 -44.69
CA ILE A 576 -19.18 -6.99 -46.15
C ILE A 576 -18.90 -5.56 -46.61
N TYR A 577 -18.81 -4.61 -45.69
CA TYR A 577 -18.55 -3.22 -45.98
C TYR A 577 -17.08 -2.86 -45.71
N GLY A 578 -16.32 -3.62 -44.88
CA GLY A 578 -14.92 -3.34 -44.52
C GLY A 578 -14.49 -3.74 -43.09
N GLU A 579 -13.28 -3.34 -42.67
CA GLU A 579 -12.70 -3.63 -41.35
C GLU A 579 -12.83 -2.44 -40.39
N TRP A 580 -13.56 -2.64 -39.28
CA TRP A 580 -13.83 -1.60 -38.29
C TRP A 580 -13.90 -2.10 -36.87
N LYS A 581 -13.88 -1.11 -35.99
CA LYS A 581 -14.23 -1.25 -34.59
C LYS A 581 -15.35 -0.27 -34.28
N THR A 582 -16.40 -0.73 -33.62
CA THR A 582 -17.59 0.08 -33.35
C THR A 582 -17.70 0.39 -31.87
N SER A 583 -18.06 1.63 -31.53
CA SER A 583 -18.49 2.00 -30.19
C SER A 583 -20.00 2.26 -30.15
N PHE A 584 -20.67 1.72 -29.14
CA PHE A 584 -22.11 1.89 -28.94
C PHE A 584 -22.42 2.62 -27.64
N SER A 585 -23.41 3.51 -27.70
CA SER A 585 -23.94 4.22 -26.53
C SER A 585 -25.46 4.25 -26.55
N PRO A 586 -26.14 4.03 -25.40
CA PRO A 586 -27.59 4.16 -25.32
C PRO A 586 -28.04 5.61 -25.44
N ILE A 587 -29.14 5.82 -26.16
CA ILE A 587 -29.92 7.06 -26.10
C ILE A 587 -31.05 6.84 -25.10
N ILE A 588 -30.97 7.53 -23.96
CA ILE A 588 -31.87 7.34 -22.84
C ILE A 588 -32.81 8.54 -22.74
N ASP A 589 -34.10 8.30 -22.49
CA ASP A 589 -35.05 9.37 -22.17
C ASP A 589 -34.94 9.86 -20.70
N HIS A 590 -35.75 10.85 -20.35
CA HIS A 590 -35.77 11.44 -19.01
C HIS A 590 -36.25 10.48 -17.92
N ASP A 591 -36.96 9.41 -18.29
CA ASP A 591 -37.44 8.36 -17.38
C ASP A 591 -36.44 7.20 -17.23
N GLY A 592 -35.26 7.31 -17.87
CA GLY A 592 -34.20 6.30 -17.79
C GLY A 592 -34.40 5.12 -18.75
N LYS A 593 -35.32 5.21 -19.72
CA LYS A 593 -35.58 4.16 -20.70
C LYS A 593 -34.72 4.36 -21.94
N VAL A 594 -34.07 3.28 -22.39
CA VAL A 594 -33.29 3.26 -23.64
C VAL A 594 -34.25 3.28 -24.83
N LEU A 595 -34.18 4.33 -25.66
CA LEU A 595 -35.00 4.54 -26.84
C LEU A 595 -34.40 3.89 -28.09
N ALA A 596 -33.08 4.05 -28.25
CA ALA A 596 -32.28 3.58 -29.38
C ALA A 596 -30.80 3.50 -28.96
N ILE A 597 -29.95 2.96 -29.83
CA ILE A 597 -28.50 2.95 -29.66
C ILE A 597 -27.85 3.76 -30.77
N ILE A 598 -26.87 4.58 -30.43
CA ILE A 598 -26.01 5.25 -31.40
C ILE A 598 -24.68 4.50 -31.51
N GLY A 599 -24.27 4.24 -32.75
CA GLY A 599 -23.02 3.60 -33.10
C GLY A 599 -22.08 4.56 -33.82
N PHE A 600 -20.79 4.41 -33.54
CA PHE A 600 -19.70 5.11 -34.23
C PHE A 600 -18.70 4.09 -34.74
N ASP A 601 -18.52 4.02 -36.06
CA ASP A 601 -17.52 3.14 -36.68
C ASP A 601 -16.20 3.87 -36.86
N HIS A 602 -15.14 3.22 -36.39
CA HIS A 602 -13.77 3.74 -36.44
C HIS A 602 -12.96 2.93 -37.45
N SER A 603 -12.30 3.60 -38.37
CA SER A 603 -11.47 2.93 -39.37
C SER A 603 -10.31 2.17 -38.72
N LYS A 604 -9.95 1.00 -39.28
CA LYS A 604 -8.77 0.23 -38.83
C LYS A 604 -7.50 1.07 -38.79
N SER A 605 -7.32 1.95 -39.78
CA SER A 605 -6.15 2.83 -39.88
C SER A 605 -6.01 3.77 -38.68
N TYR A 606 -7.13 4.28 -38.15
CA TYR A 606 -7.16 5.12 -36.96
C TYR A 606 -6.83 4.28 -35.70
N ILE A 607 -7.45 3.12 -35.55
CA ILE A 607 -7.21 2.21 -34.41
C ILE A 607 -5.74 1.80 -34.31
N GLU A 608 -5.12 1.42 -35.42
CA GLU A 608 -3.70 1.04 -35.45
C GLU A 608 -2.77 2.21 -35.11
N ASN A 609 -3.09 3.41 -35.59
CA ASN A 609 -2.32 4.61 -35.28
C ASN A 609 -2.43 5.01 -33.80
N GLU A 610 -3.61 4.94 -33.19
CA GLU A 610 -3.78 5.24 -31.77
C GLU A 610 -3.13 4.20 -30.86
N LEU A 611 -3.25 2.90 -31.19
CA LEU A 611 -2.52 1.87 -30.44
C LEU A 611 -1.01 2.12 -30.45
N LYS A 612 -0.47 2.57 -31.59
CA LYS A 612 0.95 2.94 -31.73
C LYS A 612 1.33 4.19 -30.92
N LYS A 613 0.45 5.20 -30.85
CA LYS A 613 0.67 6.39 -30.00
C LYS A 613 0.65 6.03 -28.51
N ILE A 614 -0.35 5.27 -28.06
CA ILE A 614 -0.46 4.79 -26.68
C ILE A 614 0.76 3.94 -26.32
N GLU A 615 1.22 3.08 -27.23
CA GLU A 615 2.45 2.30 -27.02
C GLU A 615 3.69 3.18 -26.85
N ASN A 616 3.81 4.26 -27.62
CA ASN A 616 4.93 5.18 -27.50
C ASN A 616 4.90 5.97 -26.18
N MET A 617 3.73 6.43 -25.73
CA MET A 617 3.59 7.14 -24.45
C MET A 617 3.97 6.26 -23.25
N LEU A 618 3.61 4.97 -23.31
CA LEU A 618 3.93 3.99 -22.27
C LEU A 618 5.40 3.53 -22.27
N LYS A 619 6.21 3.93 -23.26
CA LYS A 619 7.67 3.69 -23.27
C LYS A 619 8.47 4.87 -22.69
N THR A 620 7.84 6.04 -22.55
CA THR A 620 8.47 7.30 -22.08
C THR A 620 8.16 7.66 -20.62
N ASN A 621 7.27 6.91 -19.98
CA ASN A 621 7.02 6.92 -18.54
C ASN A 621 7.42 5.56 -17.96
#